data_AF-A0A6N4E733-F1
#
_entry.id   AF-A0A6N4E733-F1
#
_cell.length_a   1.000
_cell.length_b   1.000
_cell.length_c   1.000
_cell.angle_alpha   90.00
_cell.angle_beta   90.00
_cell.angle_gamma   90.00
#
_symmetry.space_group_name_H-M   'P 1'
#
loop_
_entity.id
_entity.type
_entity.pdbx_description
1 polymer ?
#
loop_
_entity_poly.entity_id
_entity_poly.type
_entity_poly.pdbx_seq_one_letter_code
_entity_poly.pdbx_strand_id
1 'polypeptide(L)'
;MARLWAVLLLAPMIGGCAMQLVQPYDAKLVSGAEAFYKKAATMVQEGRAASPGSDAERAAIADPSVHPAHFSRFESRYDKLIIESEALILRAAAAELGERGADLHERIEQAIEGLLPGPCQALAAELGPGSLTVKNFVDLKCLVLEWRRQHADPTLTRASGILKQANWEARKRVLFQAVLSIQQAEGFKKGGS
;
A
#
# COMPACT_ATOMS: atom_id res chain seq x y z
N MET A 1 64.51 30.54 -12.66
CA MET A 1 63.18 30.64 -12.02
C MET A 1 62.19 29.79 -12.79
N ALA A 2 61.42 28.97 -12.05
CA ALA A 2 60.17 28.28 -12.36
C ALA A 2 60.00 27.52 -13.71
N ARG A 3 60.16 26.20 -13.65
CA ARG A 3 59.28 25.23 -14.33
C ARG A 3 57.91 25.28 -13.65
N LEU A 4 56.81 25.17 -14.40
CA LEU A 4 55.60 24.46 -13.95
C LEU A 4 54.63 24.28 -15.13
N TRP A 5 54.56 23.05 -15.59
CA TRP A 5 53.49 22.51 -16.42
C TRP A 5 52.23 22.43 -15.55
N ALA A 6 51.13 23.05 -15.96
CA ALA A 6 49.82 22.84 -15.35
C ALA A 6 49.10 21.75 -16.16
N VAL A 7 49.19 20.52 -15.66
CA VAL A 7 48.47 19.35 -16.18
C VAL A 7 47.58 18.82 -15.05
N LEU A 8 46.31 18.62 -15.40
CA LEU A 8 45.26 17.83 -14.74
C LEU A 8 44.76 18.26 -13.34
N LEU A 9 43.45 18.42 -13.24
CA LEU A 9 42.56 17.39 -12.69
C LEU A 9 41.10 17.75 -13.00
N LEU A 10 40.63 17.32 -14.17
CA LEU A 10 39.20 17.11 -14.41
C LEU A 10 38.80 15.88 -13.59
N ALA A 11 38.14 16.09 -12.47
CA ALA A 11 37.42 15.03 -11.77
C ALA A 11 36.16 14.69 -12.57
N PRO A 12 36.02 13.48 -13.15
CA PRO A 12 34.71 13.04 -13.59
C PRO A 12 33.88 12.78 -12.34
N MET A 13 32.89 13.65 -12.11
CA MET A 13 31.74 13.34 -11.27
C MET A 13 31.01 12.16 -11.92
N ILE A 14 31.45 10.94 -11.61
CA ILE A 14 30.68 9.73 -11.89
C ILE A 14 29.47 9.80 -10.95
N GLY A 15 28.43 10.51 -11.40
CA GLY A 15 27.10 10.37 -10.86
C GLY A 15 26.66 8.95 -11.10
N GLY A 16 26.91 8.08 -10.11
CA GLY A 16 26.35 6.75 -10.08
C GLY A 16 24.84 6.90 -10.14
N CYS A 17 24.24 6.60 -11.29
CA CYS A 17 22.83 6.29 -11.35
C CYS A 17 22.65 5.11 -10.41
N ALA A 18 22.08 5.34 -9.23
CA ALA A 18 21.60 4.27 -8.39
C ALA A 18 20.55 3.53 -9.23
N MET A 19 20.95 2.43 -9.87
CA MET A 19 20.03 1.56 -10.57
C MET A 19 19.08 1.04 -9.51
N GLN A 20 17.88 1.64 -9.44
CA GLN A 20 16.78 1.02 -8.72
C GLN A 20 16.58 -0.34 -9.36
N LEU A 21 16.75 -1.40 -8.57
CA LEU A 21 16.55 -2.76 -9.01
C LEU A 21 15.06 -2.92 -9.36
N VAL A 22 14.74 -2.78 -10.64
CA VAL A 22 13.40 -3.02 -11.17
C VAL A 22 13.28 -4.52 -11.39
N GLN A 23 12.42 -5.19 -10.62
CA GLN A 23 12.17 -6.61 -10.80
C GLN A 23 11.67 -6.91 -12.23
N PRO A 24 11.90 -8.13 -12.75
CA PRO A 24 11.27 -8.57 -13.99
C PRO A 24 9.73 -8.56 -13.88
N TYR A 25 9.06 -8.55 -15.04
CA TYR A 25 7.61 -8.56 -15.12
C TYR A 25 7.02 -9.85 -14.50
N ASP A 26 6.00 -9.70 -13.64
CA ASP A 26 5.21 -10.82 -13.12
C ASP A 26 3.70 -10.62 -13.37
N ALA A 27 3.16 -11.38 -14.32
CA ALA A 27 1.73 -11.35 -14.68
C ALA A 27 0.78 -11.67 -13.51
N LYS A 28 1.25 -12.40 -12.49
CA LYS A 28 0.45 -12.71 -11.29
C LYS A 28 0.42 -11.54 -10.31
N LEU A 29 1.43 -10.66 -10.28
CA LEU A 29 1.36 -9.41 -9.52
C LEU A 29 0.35 -8.45 -10.15
N VAL A 30 0.33 -8.36 -11.48
CA VAL A 30 -0.65 -7.58 -12.25
C VAL A 30 -2.08 -8.06 -11.97
N SER A 31 -2.36 -9.34 -12.22
CA SER A 31 -3.70 -9.92 -12.02
C SER A 31 -4.11 -9.95 -10.54
N GLY A 32 -3.14 -10.12 -9.63
CA GLY A 32 -3.36 -10.02 -8.19
C GLY A 32 -3.76 -8.61 -7.75
N ALA A 33 -3.09 -7.58 -8.27
CA ALA A 33 -3.46 -6.18 -8.01
C ALA A 33 -4.86 -5.84 -8.54
N GLU A 34 -5.24 -6.37 -9.71
CA GLU A 34 -6.62 -6.21 -10.22
C GLU A 34 -7.66 -6.92 -9.35
N ALA A 35 -7.37 -8.13 -8.89
CA ALA A 35 -8.26 -8.89 -8.00
C ALA A 35 -8.44 -8.16 -6.66
N PHE A 36 -7.35 -7.65 -6.09
CA PHE A 36 -7.37 -6.80 -4.90
C PHE A 36 -8.24 -5.55 -5.13
N TYR A 37 -8.03 -4.85 -6.25
CA TYR A 37 -8.83 -3.67 -6.61
C TYR A 37 -10.32 -3.99 -6.64
N LYS A 38 -10.73 -5.06 -7.32
CA LYS A 38 -12.14 -5.45 -7.45
C LYS A 38 -12.78 -5.69 -6.09
N LYS A 39 -12.09 -6.41 -5.19
CA LYS A 39 -12.59 -6.67 -3.84
C LYS A 39 -12.67 -5.41 -2.99
N ALA A 40 -11.61 -4.60 -2.97
CA ALA A 40 -11.57 -3.35 -2.22
C ALA A 40 -12.61 -2.36 -2.74
N ALA A 41 -12.75 -2.22 -4.05
CA ALA A 41 -13.75 -1.35 -4.68
C ALA A 41 -15.18 -1.80 -4.37
N THR A 42 -15.44 -3.12 -4.35
CA THR A 42 -16.74 -3.68 -3.94
C THR A 42 -17.06 -3.31 -2.50
N MET A 43 -16.11 -3.54 -1.58
CA MET A 43 -16.27 -3.13 -0.17
C MET A 43 -16.54 -1.62 -0.03
N VAL A 44 -15.80 -0.78 -0.78
CA VAL A 44 -15.98 0.68 -0.75
C VAL A 44 -17.36 1.08 -1.29
N GLN A 45 -17.83 0.45 -2.36
CA GLN A 45 -19.14 0.73 -2.95
C GLN A 45 -20.28 0.34 -2.01
N GLU A 46 -20.18 -0.82 -1.36
CA GLU A 46 -21.16 -1.25 -0.35
C GLU A 46 -21.16 -0.34 0.88
N GLY A 47 -19.96 0.05 1.35
CA GLY A 47 -19.79 1.05 2.40
C GLY A 47 -20.48 2.36 2.05
N ARG A 48 -20.25 2.88 0.84
CA ARG A 48 -20.91 4.09 0.36
C ARG A 48 -22.43 3.94 0.35
N ALA A 49 -22.94 2.86 -0.24
CA ALA A 49 -24.38 2.65 -0.39
C ALA A 49 -25.11 2.56 0.96
N ALA A 50 -24.47 1.98 1.97
CA ALA A 50 -25.05 1.85 3.31
C ALA A 50 -24.87 3.11 4.18
N SER A 51 -24.01 4.05 3.79
CA SER A 51 -23.60 5.16 4.68
C SER A 51 -24.49 6.40 4.56
N PRO A 52 -24.63 7.16 5.66
CA PRO A 52 -25.29 8.46 5.64
C PRO A 52 -24.53 9.47 4.78
N GLY A 53 -25.25 10.37 4.12
CA GLY A 53 -24.69 11.48 3.34
C GLY A 53 -24.17 12.61 4.22
N SER A 54 -24.77 12.81 5.40
CA SER A 54 -24.47 13.93 6.30
C SER A 54 -24.27 13.52 7.76
N ASP A 55 -23.74 14.45 8.57
CA ASP A 55 -23.63 14.24 10.02
C ASP A 55 -24.98 14.25 10.72
N ALA A 56 -25.97 14.97 10.18
CA ALA A 56 -27.34 14.98 10.70
C ALA A 56 -28.02 13.62 10.49
N GLU A 57 -27.92 13.05 9.29
CA GLU A 57 -28.42 11.69 9.01
C GLU A 57 -27.73 10.65 9.89
N ARG A 58 -26.42 10.76 10.08
CA ARG A 58 -25.67 9.87 10.96
C ARG A 58 -26.14 9.96 12.42
N ALA A 59 -26.38 11.17 12.92
CA ALA A 59 -26.86 11.39 14.29
C ALA A 59 -28.31 10.93 14.51
N ALA A 60 -29.11 10.84 13.45
CA ALA A 60 -30.48 10.33 13.50
C ALA A 60 -30.57 8.79 13.59
N ILE A 61 -29.44 8.08 13.47
CA ILE A 61 -29.39 6.61 13.60
C ILE A 61 -29.57 6.23 15.07
N ALA A 62 -30.71 5.62 15.40
CA ALA A 62 -31.08 5.28 16.77
C ALA A 62 -30.16 4.24 17.44
N ASP A 63 -29.78 3.20 16.70
CA ASP A 63 -28.81 2.19 17.14
C ASP A 63 -27.71 2.01 16.07
N PRO A 64 -26.57 2.69 16.23
CA PRO A 64 -25.46 2.56 15.29
C PRO A 64 -24.88 1.14 15.23
N SER A 65 -24.94 0.35 16.30
CA SER A 65 -24.25 -0.94 16.41
C SER A 65 -24.79 -2.00 15.45
N VAL A 66 -26.08 -1.92 15.12
CA VAL A 66 -26.75 -2.84 14.19
C VAL A 66 -26.76 -2.35 12.75
N HIS A 67 -26.43 -1.07 12.53
CA HIS A 67 -26.52 -0.41 11.23
C HIS A 67 -25.60 -1.08 10.18
N PRO A 68 -26.04 -1.23 8.91
CA PRO A 68 -25.25 -1.90 7.88
C PRO A 68 -23.91 -1.21 7.57
N ALA A 69 -23.80 0.09 7.82
CA ALA A 69 -22.56 0.86 7.67
C ALA A 69 -21.64 0.87 8.91
N HIS A 70 -22.00 0.15 9.98
CA HIS A 70 -21.19 0.09 11.20
C HIS A 70 -19.88 -0.67 10.96
N PHE A 71 -18.80 -0.22 11.59
CA PHE A 71 -17.45 -0.81 11.50
C PHE A 71 -17.43 -2.33 11.60
N SER A 72 -18.17 -2.91 12.54
CA SER A 72 -18.24 -4.37 12.77
C SER A 72 -18.73 -5.16 11.55
N ARG A 73 -19.49 -4.54 10.63
CA ARG A 73 -19.90 -5.15 9.35
C ARG A 73 -18.77 -5.25 8.33
N PHE A 74 -17.68 -4.51 8.55
CA PHE A 74 -16.54 -4.39 7.64
C PHE A 74 -15.25 -5.00 8.18
N GLU A 75 -15.14 -5.31 9.47
CA GLU A 75 -13.92 -5.86 10.09
C GLU A 75 -13.32 -7.03 9.31
N SER A 76 -14.10 -8.08 9.08
CA SER A 76 -13.66 -9.26 8.32
C SER A 76 -13.26 -8.95 6.87
N ARG A 77 -13.76 -7.85 6.30
CA ARG A 77 -13.43 -7.42 4.93
C ARG A 77 -12.08 -6.69 4.92
N TYR A 78 -11.81 -5.88 5.94
CA TYR A 78 -10.47 -5.32 6.13
C TYR A 78 -9.44 -6.42 6.34
N ASP A 79 -9.73 -7.41 7.19
CA ASP A 79 -8.81 -8.53 7.45
C ASP A 79 -8.47 -9.28 6.16
N LYS A 80 -9.47 -9.57 5.32
CA LYS A 80 -9.26 -10.21 4.01
C LYS A 80 -8.36 -9.36 3.10
N LEU A 81 -8.60 -8.05 3.01
CA LEU A 81 -7.77 -7.17 2.20
C LEU A 81 -6.33 -7.07 2.72
N ILE A 82 -6.14 -7.08 4.04
CA ILE A 82 -4.81 -7.11 4.67
C ILE A 82 -4.08 -8.40 4.28
N ILE A 83 -4.71 -9.57 4.46
CA ILE A 83 -4.13 -10.87 4.09
C ILE A 83 -3.80 -10.93 2.59
N GLU A 84 -4.66 -10.40 1.73
CA GLU A 84 -4.40 -10.36 0.29
C GLU A 84 -3.23 -9.45 -0.06
N SER A 85 -3.09 -8.31 0.61
CA SER A 85 -1.92 -7.44 0.43
C SER A 85 -0.63 -8.11 0.91
N GLU A 86 -0.67 -8.88 2.00
CA GLU A 86 0.46 -9.69 2.47
C GLU A 86 0.88 -10.76 1.47
N ALA A 87 -0.08 -11.44 0.84
CA ALA A 87 0.21 -12.42 -0.21
C ALA A 87 0.90 -11.77 -1.42
N LEU A 88 0.52 -10.54 -1.79
CA LEU A 88 1.16 -9.78 -2.86
C LEU A 88 2.57 -9.33 -2.47
N ILE A 89 2.76 -8.87 -1.23
CA ILE A 89 4.09 -8.54 -0.67
C ILE A 89 5.00 -9.77 -0.70
N LEU A 90 4.53 -10.90 -0.20
CA LEU A 90 5.27 -12.17 -0.21
C LEU A 90 5.67 -12.58 -1.62
N ARG A 91 4.77 -12.47 -2.59
CA ARG A 91 5.07 -12.80 -3.98
C ARG A 91 6.09 -11.86 -4.59
N ALA A 92 5.91 -10.56 -4.39
CA ALA A 92 6.86 -9.55 -4.84
C ALA A 92 8.23 -9.79 -4.23
N ALA A 93 8.31 -10.09 -2.94
CA ALA A 93 9.56 -10.30 -2.24
C ALA A 93 10.22 -11.64 -2.61
N ALA A 94 9.44 -12.71 -2.81
CA ALA A 94 9.95 -14.00 -3.26
C ALA A 94 10.60 -13.94 -4.65
N ALA A 95 10.13 -13.05 -5.53
CA ALA A 95 10.78 -12.79 -6.81
C ALA A 95 12.20 -12.17 -6.63
N GLU A 96 12.49 -11.54 -5.50
CA GLU A 96 13.84 -11.03 -5.16
C GLU A 96 14.75 -12.09 -4.53
N LEU A 97 14.16 -13.09 -3.86
CA LEU A 97 14.92 -14.14 -3.17
C LEU A 97 15.75 -15.02 -4.12
N GLY A 98 15.42 -15.02 -5.42
CA GLY A 98 16.23 -15.67 -6.46
C GLY A 98 17.64 -15.06 -6.63
N GLU A 99 17.86 -13.81 -6.22
CA GLU A 99 19.16 -13.13 -6.37
C GLU A 99 19.88 -12.77 -5.06
N ARG A 100 19.18 -12.68 -3.90
CA ARG A 100 19.77 -12.27 -2.59
C ARG A 100 19.14 -13.00 -1.37
N GLY A 101 18.80 -14.27 -1.52
CA GLY A 101 17.78 -15.00 -0.75
C GLY A 101 17.91 -15.18 0.77
N ALA A 102 19.03 -14.89 1.44
CA ALA A 102 19.15 -15.11 2.89
C ALA A 102 18.80 -13.86 3.72
N ASP A 103 19.40 -12.72 3.39
CA ASP A 103 19.28 -11.47 4.18
C ASP A 103 17.87 -10.84 4.03
N LEU A 104 17.19 -11.11 2.91
CA LEU A 104 15.84 -10.60 2.68
C LEU A 104 14.76 -11.49 3.30
N HIS A 105 14.98 -12.80 3.40
CA HIS A 105 14.02 -13.71 4.05
C HIS A 105 13.87 -13.37 5.53
N GLU A 106 14.98 -13.15 6.23
CA GLU A 106 15.00 -12.72 7.64
C GLU A 106 14.33 -11.35 7.83
N ARG A 107 14.51 -10.40 6.88
CA ARG A 107 13.82 -9.10 6.91
C ARG A 107 12.33 -9.21 6.63
N ILE A 108 11.91 -10.09 5.73
CA ILE A 108 10.48 -10.35 5.45
C ILE A 108 9.84 -11.00 6.67
N GLU A 109 10.48 -11.99 7.29
CA GLU A 109 9.99 -12.60 8.53
C GLU A 109 9.91 -11.57 9.64
N GLN A 110 10.94 -10.73 9.86
CA GLN A 110 10.88 -9.64 10.83
C GLN A 110 9.79 -8.60 10.51
N ALA A 111 9.58 -8.27 9.24
CA ALA A 111 8.53 -7.35 8.79
C ALA A 111 7.11 -7.94 8.86
N ILE A 112 6.97 -9.25 8.80
CA ILE A 112 5.70 -9.99 8.92
C ILE A 112 5.40 -10.30 10.39
N GLU A 113 6.39 -10.71 11.18
CA GLU A 113 6.24 -11.00 12.61
C GLU A 113 6.20 -9.72 13.45
N GLY A 114 6.84 -8.64 12.98
CA GLY A 114 6.81 -7.29 13.58
C GLY A 114 5.56 -6.47 13.28
N LEU A 115 4.49 -7.07 12.72
CA LEU A 115 3.22 -6.42 12.38
C LEU A 115 2.42 -5.98 13.62
N LEU A 116 2.98 -5.00 14.33
CA LEU A 116 2.33 -4.22 15.36
C LEU A 116 1.77 -2.91 14.76
N PRO A 117 0.65 -2.40 15.30
CA PRO A 117 -0.11 -1.30 14.74
C PRO A 117 0.65 0.03 14.98
N GLY A 118 1.33 0.53 13.96
CA GLY A 118 2.05 1.81 13.99
C GLY A 118 2.60 2.15 12.60
N PRO A 119 2.68 3.43 12.24
CA PRO A 119 2.48 3.93 10.88
C PRO A 119 3.46 3.30 9.89
N CYS A 120 2.92 2.91 8.75
CA CYS A 120 3.53 2.46 7.48
C CYS A 120 4.92 2.97 7.08
N GLN A 121 5.41 4.04 7.72
CA GLN A 121 6.78 4.52 7.65
C GLN A 121 7.81 3.53 8.24
N ALA A 122 7.47 2.77 9.29
CA ALA A 122 8.39 1.79 9.89
C ALA A 122 8.68 0.61 8.94
N LEU A 123 7.64 0.09 8.29
CA LEU A 123 7.74 -1.02 7.34
C LEU A 123 8.57 -0.64 6.08
N ALA A 124 8.44 0.60 5.61
CA ALA A 124 9.25 1.11 4.50
C ALA A 124 10.74 1.26 4.85
N ALA A 125 11.06 1.47 6.13
CA ALA A 125 12.44 1.59 6.63
C ALA A 125 13.09 0.21 6.86
N GLU A 126 12.34 -0.77 7.39
CA GLU A 126 12.85 -2.12 7.68
C GLU A 126 13.17 -2.94 6.42
N LEU A 127 12.41 -2.74 5.34
CA LEU A 127 12.62 -3.43 4.05
C LEU A 127 13.84 -2.92 3.26
N GLY A 128 14.60 -1.95 3.78
CA GLY A 128 15.79 -1.40 3.12
C GLY A 128 15.53 -0.86 1.71
N PRO A 129 16.51 -0.86 0.79
CA PRO A 129 16.30 -0.52 -0.62
C PRO A 129 15.56 -1.64 -1.38
N GLY A 130 14.56 -2.30 -0.77
CA GLY A 130 13.67 -3.25 -1.44
C GLY A 130 13.09 -2.68 -2.73
N SER A 131 12.79 -3.54 -3.71
CA SER A 131 12.34 -3.06 -5.02
C SER A 131 11.08 -2.19 -4.89
N LEU A 132 10.90 -1.31 -5.87
CA LEU A 132 9.70 -0.49 -6.01
C LEU A 132 8.42 -1.35 -6.00
N THR A 133 8.49 -2.60 -6.47
CA THR A 133 7.37 -3.54 -6.49
C THR A 133 6.96 -3.99 -5.09
N VAL A 134 7.90 -4.34 -4.21
CA VAL A 134 7.56 -4.69 -2.82
C VAL A 134 6.94 -3.49 -2.10
N LYS A 135 7.52 -2.30 -2.28
CA LYS A 135 7.03 -1.04 -1.68
C LYS A 135 5.60 -0.71 -2.10
N ASN A 136 5.29 -0.88 -3.38
CA ASN A 136 3.95 -0.70 -3.93
C ASN A 136 2.89 -1.56 -3.22
N PHE A 137 3.19 -2.83 -2.91
CA PHE A 137 2.24 -3.71 -2.23
C PHE A 137 2.18 -3.47 -0.72
N VAL A 138 3.29 -3.03 -0.12
CA VAL A 138 3.29 -2.49 1.26
C VAL A 138 2.38 -1.28 1.38
N ASP A 139 2.44 -0.34 0.43
CA ASP A 139 1.57 0.83 0.41
C ASP A 139 0.08 0.46 0.31
N LEU A 140 -0.26 -0.61 -0.43
CA LEU A 140 -1.64 -1.12 -0.47
C LEU A 140 -2.10 -1.67 0.89
N LYS A 141 -1.27 -2.46 1.57
CA LYS A 141 -1.58 -2.94 2.93
C LYS A 141 -1.83 -1.77 3.87
N CYS A 142 -0.96 -0.78 3.79
CA CYS A 142 -0.99 0.43 4.57
C CYS A 142 -2.24 1.27 4.38
N LEU A 143 -2.67 1.41 3.12
CA LEU A 143 -3.94 2.04 2.78
C LEU A 143 -5.12 1.37 3.51
N VAL A 144 -5.17 0.03 3.51
CA VAL A 144 -6.26 -0.73 4.14
C VAL A 144 -6.22 -0.64 5.67
N LEU A 145 -5.02 -0.72 6.27
CA LEU A 145 -4.84 -0.55 7.71
C LEU A 145 -5.32 0.82 8.17
N GLU A 146 -4.97 1.88 7.44
CA GLU A 146 -5.42 3.23 7.74
C GLU A 146 -6.94 3.36 7.57
N TRP A 147 -7.53 2.74 6.56
CA TRP A 147 -8.99 2.71 6.42
C TRP A 147 -9.69 2.02 7.58
N ARG A 148 -9.15 0.88 8.04
CA ARG A 148 -9.68 0.17 9.21
C ARG A 148 -9.60 1.07 10.44
N ARG A 149 -8.44 1.67 10.70
CA ARG A 149 -8.21 2.60 11.82
C ARG A 149 -9.20 3.76 11.80
N GLN A 150 -9.34 4.44 10.65
CA GLN A 150 -10.27 5.56 10.49
C GLN A 150 -11.73 5.18 10.69
N HIS A 151 -12.12 3.97 10.28
CA HIS A 151 -13.48 3.48 10.44
C HIS A 151 -13.80 3.11 11.89
N ALA A 152 -12.81 2.64 12.64
CA ALA A 152 -12.95 2.39 14.08
C ALA A 152 -12.83 3.66 14.95
N ASP A 153 -12.32 4.76 14.39
CA ASP A 153 -12.01 5.98 15.15
C ASP A 153 -13.29 6.72 15.59
N PRO A 154 -13.55 6.84 16.91
CA PRO A 154 -14.74 7.52 17.43
C PRO A 154 -14.74 9.03 17.11
N THR A 155 -13.58 9.65 16.92
CA THR A 155 -13.48 11.07 16.57
C THR A 155 -13.97 11.29 15.14
N LEU A 156 -13.58 10.42 14.21
CA LEU A 156 -13.98 10.51 12.80
C LEU A 156 -15.43 10.06 12.58
N THR A 157 -15.87 9.09 13.37
CA THR A 157 -17.22 8.51 13.27
C THR A 157 -18.25 9.20 14.15
N ARG A 158 -17.87 10.19 14.97
CA ARG A 158 -18.71 10.78 16.03
C ARG A 158 -19.31 9.71 16.96
N ALA A 159 -18.47 8.80 17.43
CA ALA A 159 -18.78 7.66 18.29
C ALA A 159 -19.84 6.68 17.75
N SER A 160 -20.25 6.81 16.48
CA SER A 160 -21.22 5.91 15.86
C SER A 160 -20.59 4.66 15.24
N GLY A 161 -19.27 4.64 15.02
CA GLY A 161 -18.63 3.59 14.22
C GLY A 161 -19.07 3.58 12.74
N ILE A 162 -19.69 4.67 12.26
CA ILE A 162 -20.21 4.79 10.89
C ILE A 162 -19.52 5.95 10.16
N LEU A 163 -18.97 5.65 8.99
CA LEU A 163 -18.42 6.64 8.08
C LEU A 163 -19.52 7.27 7.20
N LYS A 164 -19.27 8.46 6.66
CA LYS A 164 -20.16 9.10 5.68
C LYS A 164 -19.84 8.63 4.27
N GLN A 165 -20.78 8.83 3.34
CA GLN A 165 -20.56 8.55 1.91
C GLN A 165 -19.29 9.21 1.36
N ALA A 166 -19.01 10.45 1.77
CA ALA A 166 -17.82 11.20 1.34
C ALA A 166 -16.51 10.50 1.74
N ASN A 167 -16.46 9.82 2.88
CA ASN A 167 -15.28 9.05 3.30
C ASN A 167 -15.01 7.90 2.32
N TRP A 168 -16.06 7.18 1.92
CA TRP A 168 -15.95 6.07 0.97
C TRP A 168 -15.56 6.54 -0.44
N GLU A 169 -16.08 7.69 -0.88
CA GLU A 169 -15.69 8.29 -2.16
C GLU A 169 -14.20 8.66 -2.19
N ALA A 170 -13.69 9.24 -1.11
CA ALA A 170 -12.26 9.52 -0.98
C ALA A 170 -11.43 8.23 -1.11
N ARG A 171 -11.86 7.15 -0.44
CA ARG A 171 -11.21 5.83 -0.52
C ARG A 171 -11.20 5.27 -1.94
N LYS A 172 -12.30 5.38 -2.68
CA LYS A 172 -12.40 4.93 -4.08
C LYS A 172 -11.36 5.62 -4.96
N ARG A 173 -11.20 6.93 -4.81
CA ARG A 173 -10.22 7.72 -5.58
C ARG A 173 -8.80 7.30 -5.26
N VAL A 174 -8.44 7.20 -3.98
CA VAL A 174 -7.10 6.81 -3.54
C VAL A 174 -6.78 5.38 -3.98
N LEU A 175 -7.72 4.44 -3.85
CA LEU A 175 -7.56 3.06 -4.30
C LEU A 175 -7.28 2.97 -5.80
N PHE A 176 -8.06 3.69 -6.61
CA PHE A 176 -7.88 3.70 -8.05
C PHE A 176 -6.49 4.21 -8.42
N GLN A 177 -6.06 5.33 -7.82
CA GLN A 177 -4.74 5.89 -8.09
C GLN A 177 -3.60 4.95 -7.65
N ALA A 178 -3.71 4.36 -6.46
CA ALA A 178 -2.71 3.42 -5.95
C ALA A 178 -2.56 2.22 -6.89
N VAL A 179 -3.66 1.58 -7.27
CA VAL A 179 -3.61 0.41 -8.18
C VAL A 179 -3.15 0.81 -9.58
N LEU A 180 -3.59 1.96 -10.11
CA LEU A 180 -3.12 2.44 -11.41
C LEU A 180 -1.60 2.63 -11.43
N SER A 181 -1.03 3.22 -10.38
CA SER A 181 0.42 3.39 -10.26
C SER A 181 1.16 2.04 -10.22
N ILE A 182 0.60 1.03 -9.56
CA ILE A 182 1.14 -0.34 -9.56
C ILE A 182 1.08 -0.96 -10.96
N GLN A 183 -0.06 -0.84 -11.63
CA GLN A 183 -0.25 -1.35 -12.99
C GLN A 183 0.71 -0.70 -13.99
N GLN A 184 0.93 0.62 -13.86
CA GLN A 184 1.91 1.33 -14.66
C GLN A 184 3.33 0.82 -14.37
N ALA A 185 3.71 0.71 -13.11
CA ALA A 185 5.03 0.23 -12.70
C ALA A 185 5.32 -1.20 -13.22
N GLU A 186 4.34 -2.11 -13.12
CA GLU A 186 4.47 -3.47 -13.66
C GLU A 186 4.42 -3.49 -15.20
N GLY A 187 3.61 -2.63 -15.82
CA GLY A 187 3.51 -2.48 -17.27
C GLY A 187 4.80 -1.98 -17.92
N PHE A 188 5.52 -1.04 -17.29
CA PHE A 188 6.81 -0.56 -17.78
C PHE A 188 7.83 -1.68 -17.93
N LYS A 189 7.82 -2.67 -17.02
CA LYS A 189 8.71 -3.84 -17.09
C LYS A 189 8.46 -4.70 -18.33
N LYS A 190 7.20 -4.81 -18.75
CA LYS A 190 6.81 -5.58 -19.93
C LYS A 190 7.38 -5.00 -21.24
N GLY A 191 7.57 -3.69 -21.31
CA GLY A 191 8.12 -3.00 -22.48
C GLY A 191 9.64 -2.82 -22.48
N GLY A 192 10.30 -3.09 -21.34
CA GLY A 192 11.77 -3.00 -21.18
C GLY A 192 12.47 -4.35 -21.12
N SER A 193 11.77 -5.46 -21.41
CA SER A 193 12.31 -6.82 -21.51
C SER A 193 12.61 -7.20 -22.95
#